data_AF-A0A8I6WV27-F1
#
_entry.id   AF-A0A8I6WV27-F1
#
_cell.length_a   1.000
_cell.length_b   1.000
_cell.length_c   1.000
_cell.angle_alpha   90.00
_cell.angle_beta   90.00
_cell.angle_gamma   90.00
#
_symmetry.space_group_name_H-M   'P 1'
#
loop_
_entity.id
_entity.type
_entity.pdbx_description
1 polymer ?
#
loop_
_entity_poly.entity_id
_entity_poly.type
_entity_poly.pdbx_seq_one_letter_code
_entity_poly.pdbx_strand_id
1 'polypeptide(L)'
;MFGDITSDGTDHWNPASGESHADGKGKRLGRVVDGNNKKQKTSLVIQEQITRVGDITERTQSSFESYMKKEESSSVTSVMDLVVECGAIVGSDEYFIASELFVKREQRDMFLHMTESVAHFDWLRRKYNTNYGH
;
A
#
# COMPACT_ATOMS: atom_id res chain seq x y z
N MET A 1 31.24 27.77 3.78
CA MET A 1 31.23 28.00 5.24
C MET A 1 30.07 27.20 5.79
N PHE A 2 30.34 26.00 6.30
CA PHE A 2 29.35 25.18 6.99
C PHE A 2 29.59 25.42 8.48
N GLY A 3 28.56 25.89 9.19
CA GLY A 3 28.66 26.20 10.61
C GLY A 3 28.81 24.92 11.43
N ASP A 4 29.71 24.96 12.40
CA ASP A 4 29.92 23.90 13.37
C ASP A 4 28.63 23.65 14.19
N ILE A 5 28.10 22.43 14.11
CA ILE A 5 27.07 21.96 15.04
C ILE A 5 27.82 21.44 16.27
N THR A 6 28.05 22.31 17.26
CA THR A 6 28.32 21.86 18.63
C THR A 6 26.98 21.73 19.34
N SER A 7 26.31 20.58 19.13
CA SER A 7 25.21 20.15 19.98
C SER A 7 25.83 19.30 21.09
N ASP A 8 26.11 19.95 22.21
CA ASP A 8 26.45 19.38 23.51
C ASP A 8 25.57 18.16 23.82
N GLY A 9 26.22 16.99 23.89
CA GLY A 9 25.60 15.68 24.08
C GLY A 9 25.12 15.49 25.50
N THR A 10 23.98 16.10 25.83
CA THR A 10 23.28 15.88 27.09
C THR A 10 21.93 15.20 26.83
N ASP A 11 21.94 14.06 26.15
CA ASP A 11 20.81 13.11 26.15
C ASP A 11 20.83 12.30 27.45
N HIS A 12 20.45 12.92 28.57
CA HIS A 12 20.25 12.22 29.84
C HIS A 12 18.86 11.59 29.88
N TRP A 13 18.69 10.48 29.15
CA TRP A 13 17.65 9.50 29.49
C TRP A 13 18.30 8.35 30.25
N ASN A 14 18.36 8.47 31.58
CA ASN A 14 18.76 7.37 32.45
C ASN A 14 17.56 6.87 33.27
N PRO A 15 17.01 5.67 32.98
CA PRO A 15 15.90 5.11 33.76
C PRO A 15 16.36 4.32 35.01
N ALA A 16 17.65 4.36 35.35
CA ALA A 16 18.21 3.58 36.46
C ALA A 16 18.98 4.47 37.45
N SER A 17 18.27 5.03 38.42
CA SER A 17 18.83 5.46 39.70
C SER A 17 17.86 5.06 40.81
N GLY A 18 17.90 3.78 41.18
CA GLY A 18 17.41 3.33 42.46
C GLY A 18 18.45 3.69 43.53
N GLU A 19 18.28 4.83 44.18
CA GLU A 19 19.00 5.15 45.41
C GLU A 19 18.01 5.17 46.58
N SER A 20 18.07 4.11 47.38
CA SER A 20 17.38 4.00 48.66
C SER A 20 18.12 4.83 49.70
N HIS A 21 17.53 5.95 50.11
CA HIS A 21 17.85 6.58 51.38
C HIS A 21 16.70 6.36 52.36
N ALA A 22 16.93 5.43 53.29
CA ALA A 22 16.16 5.35 54.53
C ALA A 22 16.66 6.45 55.48
N ASP A 23 15.77 7.34 55.93
CA ASP A 23 15.39 7.49 57.35
C ASP A 23 14.42 8.67 57.50
N GLY A 24 13.46 8.57 58.43
CA GLY A 24 12.52 9.67 58.69
C GLY A 24 11.11 9.22 59.07
N LYS A 25 10.93 8.84 60.34
CA LYS A 25 9.63 8.68 61.00
C LYS A 25 8.68 9.84 60.69
N GLY A 26 7.59 9.56 59.98
CA GLY A 26 6.47 10.48 59.81
C GLY A 26 5.17 9.70 59.66
N LYS A 27 4.38 9.61 60.74
CA LYS A 27 3.00 9.10 60.70
C LYS A 27 2.19 9.99 59.75
N ARG A 28 1.89 9.53 58.54
CA ARG A 28 0.91 10.15 57.66
C ARG A 28 -0.25 9.20 57.50
N LEU A 29 -1.35 9.55 58.16
CA LEU A 29 -2.64 8.87 58.15
C LEU A 29 -3.00 8.47 56.70
N GLY A 30 -3.31 7.19 56.52
CA GLY A 30 -3.76 6.67 55.25
C GLY A 30 -4.95 7.49 54.76
N ARG A 31 -4.78 8.16 53.62
CA ARG A 31 -5.91 8.72 52.89
C ARG A 31 -6.58 7.53 52.21
N VAL A 32 -7.69 7.05 52.79
CA VAL A 32 -8.66 6.27 52.02
C VAL A 32 -9.21 7.22 50.96
N VAL A 33 -8.65 7.14 49.75
CA VAL A 33 -9.33 7.65 48.57
C VAL A 33 -10.35 6.59 48.21
N ASP A 34 -11.54 6.73 48.79
CA ASP A 34 -12.74 6.14 48.22
C ASP A 34 -13.10 6.99 47.00
N GLY A 35 -13.04 6.37 45.83
CA GLY A 35 -13.12 7.07 44.56
C GLY A 35 -13.35 6.06 43.45
N ASN A 36 -14.62 5.77 43.20
CA ASN A 36 -15.15 4.93 42.12
C ASN A 36 -14.87 5.46 40.70
N ASN A 37 -13.72 6.09 40.47
CA ASN A 37 -13.23 6.43 39.14
C ASN A 37 -12.16 5.41 38.78
N LYS A 38 -12.59 4.24 38.26
CA LYS A 38 -11.71 3.35 37.49
C LYS A 38 -11.18 4.17 36.30
N LYS A 39 -10.06 4.86 36.48
CA LYS A 39 -9.29 5.42 35.36
C LYS A 39 -9.08 4.27 34.39
N GLN A 40 -9.49 4.43 33.13
CA GLN A 40 -9.18 3.45 32.10
C GLN A 40 -7.68 3.14 32.20
N LYS A 41 -7.34 1.86 32.34
CA LYS A 41 -5.94 1.45 32.44
C LYS A 41 -5.28 1.89 31.14
N THR A 42 -4.19 2.65 31.23
CA THR A 42 -3.39 3.07 30.07
C THR A 42 -3.02 1.89 29.16
N SER A 43 -2.86 0.69 29.73
CA SER A 43 -2.69 -0.57 29.00
C SER A 43 -3.81 -0.89 28.01
N LEU A 44 -5.08 -0.59 28.35
CA LEU A 44 -6.22 -0.84 27.47
C LEU A 44 -6.21 0.10 26.28
N VAL A 45 -5.91 1.38 26.51
CA VAL A 45 -5.79 2.37 25.45
C VAL A 45 -4.64 2.02 24.50
N ILE A 46 -3.49 1.59 25.04
CA ILE A 46 -2.34 1.14 24.25
C ILE A 46 -2.71 -0.08 23.39
N GLN A 47 -3.37 -1.09 23.96
CA GLN A 47 -3.82 -2.26 23.20
C GLN A 47 -4.78 -1.88 22.08
N GLU A 48 -5.73 -0.98 22.34
CA GLU A 48 -6.68 -0.51 21.33
C GLU A 48 -5.96 0.21 20.18
N GLN A 49 -4.98 1.08 20.47
CA GLN A 49 -4.19 1.73 19.42
C GLN A 49 -3.38 0.72 18.60
N ILE A 50 -2.78 -0.28 19.25
CA ILE A 50 -2.03 -1.35 18.56
C ILE A 50 -2.98 -2.14 17.64
N THR A 51 -4.18 -2.50 18.10
CA THR A 51 -5.19 -3.16 17.27
C THR A 51 -5.54 -2.30 16.06
N ARG A 52 -5.81 -1.00 16.24
CA ARG A 52 -6.10 -0.09 15.11
C ARG A 52 -4.96 -0.03 14.10
N VAL A 53 -3.71 -0.01 14.57
CA VAL A 53 -2.53 -0.05 13.70
C VAL A 53 -2.47 -1.37 12.92
N GLY A 54 -2.79 -2.49 13.56
CA GLY A 54 -2.93 -3.79 12.90
C GLY A 54 -3.96 -3.74 11.77
N ASP A 55 -5.18 -3.26 12.06
CA ASP A 55 -6.25 -3.16 11.06
C ASP A 55 -5.87 -2.22 9.90
N ILE A 56 -5.18 -1.11 10.17
CA ILE A 56 -4.71 -0.19 9.13
C ILE A 56 -3.68 -0.89 8.26
N THR A 57 -2.72 -1.59 8.87
CA THR A 57 -1.66 -2.32 8.16
C THR A 57 -2.26 -3.39 7.24
N GLU A 58 -3.23 -4.16 7.72
CA GLU A 58 -3.93 -5.16 6.92
C GLU A 58 -4.67 -4.53 5.74
N ARG A 59 -5.43 -3.44 5.95
CA ARG A 59 -6.11 -2.72 4.87
C ARG A 59 -5.13 -2.16 3.84
N THR A 60 -4.01 -1.61 4.29
CA THR A 60 -2.95 -1.09 3.40
C THR A 60 -2.33 -2.22 2.58
N GLN A 61 -2.00 -3.35 3.21
CA GLN A 61 -1.47 -4.52 2.52
C GLN A 61 -2.44 -5.04 1.46
N SER A 62 -3.71 -5.23 1.82
CA SER A 62 -4.74 -5.71 0.88
C SER A 62 -4.93 -4.76 -0.30
N SER A 63 -4.94 -3.45 -0.05
CA SER A 63 -5.04 -2.43 -1.10
C SER A 63 -3.83 -2.48 -2.04
N PHE A 64 -2.63 -2.68 -1.48
CA PHE A 64 -1.39 -2.77 -2.24
C PHE A 64 -1.35 -4.05 -3.10
N GLU A 65 -1.72 -5.20 -2.55
CA GLU A 65 -1.82 -6.46 -3.29
C GLU A 65 -2.83 -6.38 -4.43
N SER A 66 -4.00 -5.76 -4.20
CA SER A 66 -5.01 -5.53 -5.24
C SER A 66 -4.47 -4.62 -6.36
N TYR A 67 -3.77 -3.54 -5.99
CA TYR A 67 -3.13 -2.64 -6.95
C TYR A 67 -2.05 -3.36 -7.77
N MET A 68 -1.19 -4.16 -7.12
CA MET A 68 -0.15 -4.95 -7.79
C MET A 68 -0.74 -5.97 -8.76
N LYS A 69 -1.80 -6.69 -8.36
CA LYS A 69 -2.50 -7.64 -9.24
C LYS A 69 -3.13 -6.95 -10.45
N LYS A 70 -3.70 -5.76 -10.27
CA LYS A 70 -4.22 -4.95 -11.36
C LYS A 70 -3.10 -4.52 -12.31
N GLU A 71 -1.97 -4.03 -11.79
CA GLU A 71 -0.81 -3.66 -12.59
C GLU A 71 -0.26 -4.84 -13.40
N GLU A 72 -0.11 -6.01 -12.76
CA GLU A 72 0.36 -7.24 -13.43
C GLU A 72 -0.57 -7.63 -14.58
N SER A 73 -1.90 -7.65 -14.34
CA SER A 73 -2.89 -7.92 -15.40
C SER A 73 -2.87 -6.89 -16.53
N SER A 74 -2.47 -5.65 -16.22
CA SER A 74 -2.29 -4.57 -17.18
C SER A 74 -0.91 -4.54 -17.83
N SER A 75 -0.02 -5.50 -17.56
CA SER A 75 1.31 -5.53 -18.15
C SER A 75 1.24 -5.81 -19.65
N VAL A 76 2.23 -5.35 -20.42
CA VAL A 76 2.29 -5.60 -21.88
C VAL A 76 2.26 -7.09 -22.19
N THR A 77 3.01 -7.89 -21.42
CA THR A 77 3.05 -9.34 -21.58
C THR A 77 1.65 -9.95 -21.39
N SER A 78 0.98 -9.62 -20.28
CA SER A 78 -0.35 -10.17 -19.98
C SER A 78 -1.41 -9.80 -21.01
N VAL A 79 -1.40 -8.55 -21.51
CA VAL A 79 -2.37 -8.16 -22.54
C VAL A 79 -2.05 -8.77 -23.91
N MET A 80 -0.78 -9.04 -24.23
CA MET A 80 -0.39 -9.73 -25.46
C MET A 80 -0.77 -11.21 -25.42
N ASP A 81 -0.67 -11.86 -24.25
CA ASP A 81 -1.19 -13.22 -24.06
C ASP A 81 -2.71 -13.25 -24.28
N LEU A 82 -3.43 -12.27 -23.72
CA LEU A 82 -4.88 -12.14 -23.91
C LEU A 82 -5.27 -11.91 -25.40
N VAL A 83 -4.45 -11.20 -26.18
CA VAL A 83 -4.67 -11.02 -27.62
C VAL A 83 -4.62 -12.36 -28.36
N VAL A 84 -3.69 -13.23 -28.00
CA VAL A 84 -3.60 -14.58 -28.55
C VAL A 84 -4.79 -15.44 -28.08
N GLU A 85 -5.17 -15.35 -26.81
CA GLU A 85 -6.38 -16.02 -26.28
C GLU A 85 -7.66 -15.56 -26.99
N CYS A 86 -7.70 -14.30 -27.45
CA CYS A 86 -8.81 -13.77 -28.26
C CYS A 86 -8.79 -14.22 -29.72
N GLY A 87 -7.79 -15.01 -30.14
CA GLY A 87 -7.70 -15.63 -31.45
C GLY A 87 -6.72 -14.97 -32.42
N ALA A 88 -5.94 -13.97 -32.00
CA ALA A 88 -4.91 -13.41 -32.85
C ALA A 88 -3.74 -14.39 -33.01
N ILE A 89 -3.27 -14.54 -34.25
CA ILE A 89 -2.11 -15.37 -34.58
C ILE A 89 -0.86 -14.50 -34.52
N VAL A 90 0.21 -14.98 -33.89
CA VAL A 90 1.50 -14.27 -33.86
C VAL A 90 1.96 -13.98 -35.30
N GLY A 91 2.16 -12.69 -35.60
CA GLY A 91 2.52 -12.22 -36.94
C GLY A 91 1.33 -11.82 -37.83
N SER A 92 0.08 -11.93 -37.35
CA SER A 92 -1.07 -11.33 -38.03
C SER A 92 -1.09 -9.81 -37.85
N ASP A 93 -1.89 -9.13 -38.67
CA ASP A 93 -2.12 -7.68 -38.59
C ASP A 93 -2.64 -7.27 -37.21
N GLU A 94 -3.53 -8.07 -36.61
CA GLU A 94 -4.09 -7.82 -35.27
C GLU A 94 -3.04 -7.98 -34.17
N TYR A 95 -2.17 -8.99 -34.27
CA TYR A 95 -1.05 -9.15 -33.34
C TYR A 95 -0.05 -8.00 -33.47
N PHE A 96 0.26 -7.59 -34.70
CA PHE A 96 1.17 -6.49 -34.97
C PHE A 96 0.64 -5.17 -34.41
N ILE A 97 -0.61 -4.80 -34.73
CA ILE A 97 -1.18 -3.55 -34.20
C ILE A 97 -1.33 -3.59 -32.67
N ALA A 98 -1.62 -4.73 -32.07
CA ALA A 98 -1.65 -4.87 -30.61
C ALA A 98 -0.27 -4.56 -30.00
N SER A 99 0.80 -5.08 -30.60
CA SER A 99 2.18 -4.83 -30.14
C SER A 99 2.55 -3.34 -30.18
N GLU A 100 2.02 -2.58 -31.16
CA GLU A 100 2.22 -1.14 -31.24
C GLU A 100 1.31 -0.33 -30.30
N LEU A 101 0.07 -0.78 -30.09
CA LEU A 101 -0.89 -0.08 -29.24
C LEU A 101 -0.54 -0.22 -27.76
N PHE A 102 -0.18 -1.43 -27.32
CA PHE A 102 -0.11 -1.77 -25.91
C PHE A 102 1.14 -1.30 -25.19
N VAL A 103 2.11 -0.72 -25.89
CA VAL A 103 3.14 0.09 -25.22
C VAL A 103 2.52 1.28 -24.45
N LYS A 104 1.32 1.73 -24.84
CA LYS A 104 0.56 2.81 -24.19
C LYS A 104 -0.43 2.26 -23.17
N ARG A 105 -0.35 2.73 -21.92
CA ARG A 105 -1.20 2.25 -20.81
C ARG A 105 -2.69 2.46 -21.09
N GLU A 106 -3.05 3.61 -21.67
CA GLU A 106 -4.44 3.97 -21.94
C GLU A 106 -5.07 3.03 -22.97
N GLN A 107 -4.29 2.52 -23.93
CA GLN A 107 -4.79 1.53 -24.89
C GLN A 107 -4.99 0.17 -24.24
N ARG A 108 -4.12 -0.22 -23.30
CA ARG A 108 -4.28 -1.45 -22.51
C ARG A 108 -5.51 -1.37 -21.61
N ASP A 109 -5.71 -0.23 -20.94
CA ASP A 109 -6.89 0.00 -20.09
C ASP A 109 -8.19 -0.06 -20.91
N MET A 110 -8.20 0.56 -22.10
CA MET A 110 -9.34 0.48 -23.02
C MET A 110 -9.60 -0.93 -23.52
N PHE A 111 -8.55 -1.70 -23.80
CA PHE A 111 -8.67 -3.10 -24.19
C PHE A 111 -9.25 -3.94 -23.05
N LEU A 112 -8.67 -3.87 -21.85
CA LEU A 112 -9.13 -4.61 -20.67
C LEU A 112 -10.53 -4.21 -20.18
N HIS A 113 -11.03 -3.04 -20.57
CA HIS A 113 -12.40 -2.63 -20.29
C HIS A 113 -13.43 -3.36 -21.17
N MET A 114 -13.04 -3.82 -22.36
CA MET A 114 -13.91 -4.62 -23.21
C MET A 114 -13.99 -6.04 -22.62
N THR A 115 -15.19 -6.55 -22.42
CA THR A 115 -15.40 -7.83 -21.73
C THR A 115 -15.53 -9.02 -22.69
N GLU A 116 -15.59 -8.77 -24.00
CA GLU A 116 -15.88 -9.78 -25.02
C GLU A 116 -14.69 -9.98 -25.97
N SER A 117 -14.25 -11.24 -26.11
CA SER A 117 -13.14 -11.64 -26.99
C SER A 117 -13.35 -11.24 -28.46
N VAL A 118 -14.58 -11.34 -28.98
CA VAL A 118 -14.90 -10.89 -30.34
C VAL A 118 -14.73 -9.37 -30.49
N ALA A 119 -15.12 -8.61 -29.47
CA ALA A 119 -14.96 -7.15 -29.48
C ALA A 119 -13.48 -6.74 -29.45
N HIS A 120 -12.62 -7.48 -28.75
CA HIS A 120 -11.17 -7.28 -28.77
C HIS A 120 -10.60 -7.41 -30.18
N PHE A 121 -10.91 -8.51 -30.86
CA PHE A 121 -10.35 -8.79 -32.18
C PHE A 121 -10.85 -7.79 -33.24
N ASP A 122 -12.15 -7.49 -33.24
CA ASP A 122 -12.74 -6.48 -34.12
C ASP A 122 -12.14 -5.08 -33.90
N TRP A 123 -11.87 -4.72 -32.65
CA TRP A 123 -11.27 -3.44 -32.32
C TRP A 123 -9.84 -3.35 -32.86
N LEU A 124 -9.02 -4.38 -32.67
CA LEU A 124 -7.66 -4.44 -33.22
C LEU A 124 -7.68 -4.35 -34.75
N ARG A 125 -8.59 -5.09 -35.40
CA ARG A 125 -8.75 -5.04 -36.86
C ARG A 125 -9.12 -3.63 -37.35
N ARG A 126 -10.05 -2.94 -36.67
CA ARG A 126 -10.39 -1.54 -37.00
C ARG A 126 -9.21 -0.59 -36.78
N LYS A 127 -8.43 -0.79 -35.71
CA LYS A 127 -7.22 0.00 -35.44
C LYS A 127 -6.18 -0.20 -36.54
N TYR A 128 -5.96 -1.44 -36.96
CA TYR A 128 -5.05 -1.74 -38.07
C TYR A 128 -5.53 -1.07 -39.35
N ASN A 129 -6.78 -1.26 -39.74
CA ASN A 129 -7.35 -0.64 -40.95
C ASN A 129 -7.31 0.90 -40.89
N THR A 130 -7.43 1.52 -39.71
CA THR A 130 -7.33 2.98 -39.57
C THR A 130 -5.90 3.49 -39.83
N ASN A 131 -4.90 2.70 -39.45
CA ASN A 131 -3.49 3.11 -39.56
C ASN A 131 -2.84 2.67 -40.89
N TYR A 132 -3.31 1.55 -41.45
CA TYR A 132 -2.67 0.84 -42.56
C TYR A 132 -3.64 0.51 -43.70
N GLY A 133 -4.95 0.72 -43.53
CA GLY A 133 -5.92 0.55 -44.59
C GLY A 133 -5.87 1.73 -45.56
N HIS A 134 -5.62 1.42 -46.84
CA HIS A 134 -5.67 2.39 -47.94
C HIS A 134 -7.11 2.60 -48.44
#